data_AF-A0A0F9BP37-F1
#
_entry.id   AF-A0A0F9BP37-F1
#
_cell.length_a   1.000
_cell.length_b   1.000
_cell.length_c   1.000
_cell.angle_alpha   90.00
_cell.angle_beta   90.00
_cell.angle_gamma   90.00
#
_symmetry.space_group_name_H-M   'P 1'
#
loop_
_entity.id
_entity.type
_entity.pdbx_description
1 polymer ?
#
loop_
_entity_poly.entity_id
_entity_poly.type
_entity_poly.pdbx_seq_one_letter_code
_entity_poly.pdbx_strand_id
1 'polypeptide(L)'
;MNIKDLKNSNFLTKEDVEPPVLVTIKGYKQENMARDGEPERLKWVLDLHEFEKPMALNMTNGLILESITGSPEADDWIGKQVMLYNDPTIMYQGKLTGGIRIRAVQTQADRVNPGYVGGPLDAPSGPEPPAKDTTDHNKDKDKDEVSF
;
A
#
# COMPACT_ATOMS: atom_id res chain seq x y z
N MET A 1 -6.56 -6.46 -29.04
CA MET A 1 -6.93 -7.57 -28.13
C MET A 1 -5.72 -7.86 -27.28
N ASN A 2 -5.76 -7.50 -25.99
CA ASN A 2 -4.65 -7.73 -25.07
C ASN A 2 -4.78 -9.15 -24.50
N ILE A 3 -3.66 -9.84 -24.27
CA ILE A 3 -3.67 -11.20 -23.71
C ILE A 3 -4.22 -11.22 -22.27
N LYS A 4 -4.23 -10.06 -21.59
CA LYS A 4 -4.85 -9.86 -20.28
C LYS A 4 -6.39 -9.93 -20.35
N ASP A 5 -6.99 -9.46 -21.45
CA ASP A 5 -8.45 -9.43 -21.67
C ASP A 5 -9.04 -10.85 -21.82
N LEU A 6 -8.20 -11.85 -22.07
CA LEU A 6 -8.61 -13.27 -22.18
C LEU A 6 -8.84 -13.93 -20.81
N LYS A 7 -8.55 -13.25 -19.70
CA LYS A 7 -8.78 -13.76 -18.33
C LYS A 7 -10.12 -13.26 -17.79
N ASN A 8 -11.20 -13.92 -18.20
CA ASN A 8 -12.49 -13.79 -17.52
C ASN A 8 -12.41 -14.41 -16.13
N SER A 9 -12.02 -13.59 -15.14
CA SER A 9 -12.04 -13.94 -13.72
C SER A 9 -13.34 -13.51 -13.10
N ASN A 10 -14.03 -14.41 -12.39
CA ASN A 10 -15.22 -14.10 -11.61
C ASN A 10 -14.92 -13.17 -10.42
N PHE A 11 -13.66 -13.09 -10.00
CA PHE A 11 -13.18 -12.29 -8.87
C PHE A 11 -12.29 -11.14 -9.33
N LEU A 12 -12.22 -10.08 -8.52
CA LEU A 12 -11.27 -8.99 -8.74
C LEU A 12 -9.82 -9.48 -8.77
N THR A 13 -9.08 -8.93 -9.73
CA THR A 13 -7.64 -9.12 -9.93
C THR A 13 -6.88 -7.89 -9.46
N LYS A 14 -5.57 -8.03 -9.24
CA LYS A 14 -4.71 -6.89 -8.88
C LYS A 14 -4.67 -5.82 -9.97
N GLU A 15 -4.87 -6.20 -11.24
CA GLU A 15 -4.95 -5.28 -12.37
C GLU A 15 -6.24 -4.43 -12.37
N ASP A 16 -7.32 -4.88 -11.73
CA ASP A 16 -8.57 -4.12 -11.59
C ASP A 16 -8.45 -2.95 -10.59
N VAL A 17 -7.39 -2.93 -9.76
CA VAL A 17 -7.14 -1.96 -8.68
C VAL A 17 -5.83 -1.19 -8.88
N GLU A 18 -5.43 -1.04 -10.15
CA GLU A 18 -4.28 -0.25 -10.61
C GLU A 18 -4.78 0.80 -11.63
N PRO A 19 -4.84 2.10 -11.28
CA PRO A 19 -4.37 2.73 -10.05
C PRO A 19 -5.22 2.39 -8.82
N PRO A 20 -4.71 2.64 -7.59
CA PRO A 20 -5.45 2.41 -6.34
C PRO A 20 -6.83 3.07 -6.33
N VAL A 21 -7.83 2.31 -5.88
CA VAL A 21 -9.25 2.66 -5.98
C VAL A 21 -9.90 2.72 -4.60
N LEU A 22 -10.68 3.78 -4.35
CA LEU A 22 -11.54 3.88 -3.17
C LEU A 22 -12.78 3.01 -3.40
N VAL A 23 -13.08 2.11 -2.46
CA VAL A 23 -14.25 1.24 -2.52
C VAL A 23 -15.05 1.29 -1.23
N THR A 24 -16.32 0.95 -1.33
CA THR A 24 -17.30 0.88 -0.24
C THR A 24 -17.77 -0.55 -0.10
N ILE A 25 -17.63 -1.13 1.09
CA ILE A 25 -18.00 -2.53 1.35
C ILE A 25 -19.53 -2.64 1.36
N LYS A 26 -20.07 -3.42 0.43
CA LYS A 26 -21.53 -3.64 0.28
C LYS A 26 -22.02 -4.79 1.16
N GLY A 27 -21.17 -5.80 1.37
CA GLY A 27 -21.50 -7.02 2.10
C GLY A 27 -20.43 -8.09 1.92
N TYR A 28 -20.68 -9.27 2.48
CA TYR A 28 -19.80 -10.42 2.34
C TYR A 28 -20.62 -11.71 2.19
N LYS A 29 -20.04 -12.71 1.54
CA LYS A 29 -20.68 -14.01 1.26
C LYS A 29 -19.61 -15.07 1.04
N GLN A 30 -20.03 -16.34 1.01
CA GLN A 30 -19.16 -17.43 0.53
C GLN A 30 -19.42 -17.67 -0.96
N GLU A 31 -18.35 -17.75 -1.75
CA GLU A 31 -18.42 -18.19 -3.14
C GLU A 31 -17.47 -19.36 -3.38
N ASN A 32 -17.86 -20.24 -4.30
CA ASN A 32 -17.05 -21.40 -4.68
C ASN A 32 -15.90 -20.96 -5.60
N MET A 33 -14.66 -21.10 -5.13
CA MET A 33 -13.43 -20.84 -5.89
C MET A 33 -12.76 -22.14 -6.38
N ALA A 34 -13.52 -23.21 -6.53
CA ALA A 34 -13.13 -24.37 -7.33
C ALA A 34 -13.15 -24.03 -8.83
N ARG A 35 -12.43 -24.82 -9.63
CA ARG A 35 -12.62 -24.85 -11.09
C ARG A 35 -13.69 -25.89 -11.42
N ASP A 36 -14.28 -25.79 -12.61
CA ASP A 36 -15.26 -26.77 -13.08
C ASP A 36 -14.71 -28.20 -12.98
N GLY A 37 -15.39 -29.06 -12.23
CA GLY A 37 -15.00 -30.44 -11.97
C GLY A 37 -14.03 -30.66 -10.79
N GLU A 38 -13.55 -29.61 -10.12
CA GLU A 38 -12.83 -29.74 -8.84
C GLU A 38 -13.82 -29.76 -7.65
N PRO A 39 -13.48 -30.41 -6.50
CA PRO A 39 -14.27 -30.31 -5.27
C PRO A 39 -14.44 -28.85 -4.82
N GLU A 40 -15.61 -28.53 -4.28
CA GLU A 40 -15.95 -27.16 -3.88
C GLU A 40 -14.93 -26.57 -2.92
N ARG A 41 -14.57 -25.31 -3.17
CA ARG A 41 -13.69 -24.52 -2.31
C ARG A 41 -14.34 -23.18 -2.01
N LEU A 42 -15.36 -23.24 -1.15
CA LEU A 42 -16.01 -22.06 -0.58
C LEU A 42 -14.96 -21.18 0.11
N LYS A 43 -14.90 -19.91 -0.29
CA LYS A 43 -14.14 -18.88 0.41
C LYS A 43 -15.01 -17.65 0.61
N TRP A 44 -14.72 -16.91 1.68
CA TRP A 44 -15.30 -15.61 1.91
C TRP A 44 -14.84 -14.62 0.83
N VAL A 45 -15.78 -13.80 0.36
CA VAL A 45 -15.55 -12.72 -0.58
C VAL A 45 -16.30 -11.47 -0.10
N LEU A 46 -15.79 -10.29 -0.44
CA LEU A 46 -16.47 -9.02 -0.22
C LEU A 46 -17.14 -8.58 -1.52
N ASP A 47 -18.43 -8.26 -1.43
CA ASP A 47 -19.12 -7.47 -2.45
C ASP A 47 -18.79 -5.98 -2.22
N LEU A 48 -18.52 -5.26 -3.30
CA LEU A 48 -18.16 -3.84 -3.28
C LEU A 48 -19.19 -3.05 -4.10
N HIS A 49 -19.36 -1.76 -3.83
CA HIS A 49 -20.30 -0.93 -4.60
C HIS A 49 -19.76 -0.53 -5.98
N GLU A 50 -18.44 -0.45 -6.11
CA GLU A 50 -17.73 0.08 -7.27
C GLU A 50 -17.35 -1.01 -8.29
N PHE A 51 -17.59 -2.28 -7.97
CA PHE A 51 -17.26 -3.43 -8.81
C PHE A 51 -18.38 -4.49 -8.78
N GLU A 52 -18.75 -5.01 -9.95
CA GLU A 52 -19.65 -6.17 -10.07
C GLU A 52 -18.98 -7.48 -9.63
N LYS A 53 -17.66 -7.58 -9.82
CA LYS A 53 -16.84 -8.72 -9.37
C LYS A 53 -16.54 -8.58 -7.87
N PRO A 54 -16.80 -9.60 -7.04
CA PRO A 54 -16.39 -9.57 -5.64
C PRO A 54 -14.87 -9.73 -5.47
N MET A 55 -14.34 -9.26 -4.34
CA MET A 55 -12.94 -9.45 -3.95
C MET A 55 -12.80 -10.67 -3.05
N ALA A 56 -11.92 -11.61 -3.41
CA ALA A 56 -11.58 -12.74 -2.56
C ALA A 56 -10.94 -12.29 -1.23
N LEU A 57 -11.58 -12.59 -0.10
CA LEU A 57 -11.08 -12.22 1.22
C LEU A 57 -10.00 -13.22 1.67
N ASN A 58 -8.80 -12.71 1.92
CA ASN A 58 -7.70 -13.46 2.55
C ASN A 58 -7.49 -12.98 3.98
N MET A 59 -6.92 -13.84 4.84
CA MET A 59 -6.72 -13.56 6.27
C MET A 59 -6.04 -12.22 6.54
N THR A 60 -4.96 -11.89 5.80
CA THR A 60 -4.26 -10.61 5.96
C THR A 60 -5.15 -9.41 5.64
N ASN A 61 -5.99 -9.49 4.61
CA ASN A 61 -6.96 -8.43 4.29
C ASN A 61 -8.08 -8.33 5.36
N GLY A 62 -8.50 -9.45 5.95
CA GLY A 62 -9.43 -9.46 7.09
C GLY A 62 -8.85 -8.79 8.34
N LEU A 63 -7.63 -9.14 8.73
CA LEU A 63 -6.92 -8.51 9.87
C LEU A 63 -6.68 -7.00 9.64
N ILE A 64 -6.44 -6.59 8.39
CA ILE A 64 -6.35 -5.16 8.04
C ILE A 64 -7.72 -4.47 8.18
N LEU A 65 -8.83 -5.12 7.79
CA LEU A 65 -10.16 -4.58 7.97
C LEU A 65 -10.57 -4.47 9.44
N GLU A 66 -10.25 -5.47 10.26
CA GLU A 66 -10.40 -5.42 11.71
C GLU A 66 -9.65 -4.20 12.28
N SER A 67 -8.38 -4.02 11.90
CA SER A 67 -7.58 -2.87 12.34
C SER A 67 -8.08 -1.51 11.83
N ILE A 68 -8.73 -1.43 10.67
CA ILE A 68 -9.27 -0.17 10.09
C ILE A 68 -10.63 0.18 10.71
N THR A 69 -11.47 -0.83 10.94
CA THR A 69 -12.86 -0.64 11.39
C THR A 69 -13.00 -0.65 12.91
N GLY A 70 -12.04 -1.24 13.62
CA GLY A 70 -12.07 -1.44 15.06
C GLY A 70 -12.93 -2.62 15.51
N SER A 71 -13.38 -3.49 14.61
CA SER A 71 -14.22 -4.65 14.92
C SER A 71 -13.76 -5.92 14.16
N PRO A 72 -13.69 -7.09 14.83
CA PRO A 72 -13.45 -8.37 14.18
C PRO A 72 -14.69 -8.88 13.42
N GLU A 73 -15.87 -8.31 13.66
CA GLU A 73 -17.13 -8.76 13.07
C GLU A 73 -17.33 -8.21 11.66
N ALA A 74 -17.55 -9.10 10.68
CA ALA A 74 -17.63 -8.72 9.27
C ALA A 74 -18.86 -7.85 8.92
N ASP A 75 -19.93 -7.94 9.71
CA ASP A 75 -21.11 -7.08 9.58
C ASP A 75 -20.79 -5.60 9.84
N ASP A 76 -19.89 -5.31 10.79
CA ASP A 76 -19.47 -3.94 11.13
C ASP A 76 -18.60 -3.28 10.03
N TRP A 77 -18.13 -4.07 9.07
CA TRP A 77 -17.37 -3.58 7.92
C TRP A 77 -18.30 -3.03 6.81
N ILE A 78 -19.60 -3.35 6.83
CA ILE A 78 -20.55 -2.93 5.80
C ILE A 78 -20.73 -1.41 5.84
N GLY A 79 -20.74 -0.79 4.65
CA GLY A 79 -20.80 0.67 4.48
C GLY A 79 -19.49 1.41 4.78
N LYS A 80 -18.45 0.73 5.28
CA LYS A 80 -17.12 1.33 5.47
C LYS A 80 -16.42 1.50 4.12
N GLN A 81 -15.65 2.57 4.00
CA GLN A 81 -14.81 2.82 2.83
C GLN A 81 -13.36 2.43 3.11
N VAL A 82 -12.72 1.81 2.12
CA VAL A 82 -11.30 1.42 2.15
C VAL A 82 -10.67 1.65 0.79
N MET A 83 -9.34 1.73 0.74
CA MET A 83 -8.62 1.84 -0.53
C MET A 83 -7.99 0.51 -0.90
N LEU A 84 -8.34 -0.03 -2.06
CA LEU A 84 -7.68 -1.18 -2.66
C LEU A 84 -6.48 -0.73 -3.48
N TYR A 85 -5.42 -1.54 -3.46
CA TYR A 85 -4.24 -1.33 -4.30
C TYR A 85 -3.57 -2.66 -4.66
N ASN A 86 -2.85 -2.65 -5.78
CA ASN A 86 -1.95 -3.71 -6.19
C ASN A 86 -0.64 -3.64 -5.39
N ASP A 87 -0.39 -4.64 -4.55
CA ASP A 87 0.90 -4.84 -3.89
C ASP A 87 1.74 -5.82 -4.71
N PRO A 88 2.84 -5.38 -5.38
CA PRO A 88 3.68 -6.24 -6.20
C PRO A 88 4.55 -7.20 -5.38
N THR A 89 4.67 -7.01 -4.06
CA THR A 89 5.57 -7.79 -3.19
C THR A 89 4.99 -9.13 -2.75
N ILE A 90 3.70 -9.37 -3.00
CA ILE A 90 3.00 -10.56 -2.51
C ILE A 90 3.49 -11.84 -3.18
N MET A 91 3.90 -12.78 -2.34
CA MET A 91 4.19 -14.17 -2.70
C MET A 91 2.91 -15.01 -2.62
N TYR A 92 2.66 -15.82 -3.66
CA TYR A 92 1.64 -16.85 -3.67
C TYR A 92 2.24 -18.18 -4.13
N GLN A 93 2.06 -19.25 -3.35
CA GLN A 93 2.63 -20.58 -3.62
C GLN A 93 4.14 -20.54 -3.96
N GLY A 94 4.92 -19.75 -3.20
CA GLY A 94 6.36 -19.60 -3.39
C GLY A 94 6.79 -18.76 -4.60
N LYS A 95 5.87 -18.09 -5.29
CA LYS A 95 6.16 -17.23 -6.45
C LYS A 95 5.71 -15.79 -6.22
N LEU A 96 6.59 -14.85 -6.57
CA LEU A 96 6.27 -13.43 -6.53
C LEU A 96 5.20 -13.13 -7.60
N THR A 97 3.98 -12.92 -7.14
CA THR A 97 2.78 -12.84 -8.00
C THR A 97 2.12 -11.47 -7.91
N GLY A 98 2.33 -10.75 -6.80
CA GLY A 98 1.55 -9.57 -6.43
C GLY A 98 0.11 -9.91 -6.05
N GLY A 99 -0.67 -8.94 -5.57
CA GLY A 99 -2.05 -9.18 -5.16
C GLY A 99 -2.77 -7.93 -4.64
N ILE A 100 -4.07 -8.05 -4.38
CA ILE A 100 -4.89 -6.96 -3.84
C ILE A 100 -4.65 -6.82 -2.32
N ARG A 101 -4.31 -5.60 -1.90
CA ARG A 101 -4.25 -5.19 -0.50
C ARG A 101 -5.24 -4.07 -0.21
N ILE A 102 -5.57 -3.96 1.06
CA ILE A 102 -6.47 -2.96 1.63
C ILE A 102 -5.62 -1.98 2.43
N ARG A 103 -5.98 -0.69 2.44
CA ARG A 103 -5.48 0.30 3.39
C ARG A 103 -6.59 1.25 3.82
N ALA A 104 -6.39 1.91 4.96
CA ALA A 104 -7.28 2.98 5.42
C ALA A 104 -7.39 4.10 4.37
N VAL A 105 -8.57 4.72 4.30
CA VAL A 105 -8.73 5.98 3.56
C VAL A 105 -7.99 7.06 4.35
N GLN A 106 -7.07 7.78 3.71
CA GLN A 106 -6.43 8.93 4.34
C GLN A 106 -7.45 10.08 4.42
N THR A 107 -8.00 10.31 5.60
CA THR A 107 -8.83 11.48 5.88
C THR A 107 -7.97 12.73 5.88
N GLN A 108 -8.57 13.91 5.63
CA GLN A 108 -7.80 15.17 5.70
C GLN A 108 -7.20 15.43 7.09
N ALA A 109 -7.82 14.92 8.15
CA ALA A 109 -7.30 14.95 9.52
C ALA A 109 -5.93 14.25 9.64
N ASP A 110 -5.72 13.12 8.96
CA ASP A 110 -4.46 12.35 8.99
C ASP A 110 -3.30 13.06 8.28
N ARG A 111 -3.60 14.10 7.48
CA ARG A 111 -2.60 14.93 6.80
C ARG A 111 -2.12 16.11 7.64
N VAL A 112 -2.77 16.36 8.78
CA VAL A 112 -2.35 17.42 9.72
C VAL A 112 -1.41 16.79 10.75
N ASN A 113 -0.09 16.93 10.52
CA ASN A 113 0.94 16.49 11.47
C ASN A 113 0.63 17.02 12.89
N PRO A 114 0.48 16.16 13.92
CA PRO A 114 0.25 16.59 15.31
C PRO A 114 1.41 17.35 15.99
N GLY A 115 2.43 17.78 15.21
CA GLY A 115 3.67 18.36 15.71
C GLY A 115 4.19 19.57 14.93
N TYR A 116 3.45 20.10 13.95
CA TYR A 116 3.86 21.32 13.23
C TYR A 116 3.10 22.55 13.75
N VAL A 117 3.53 23.07 14.91
CA VAL A 117 3.07 24.36 15.43
C VAL A 117 3.77 25.45 14.62
N GLY A 118 3.08 25.97 13.59
CA GLY A 118 3.63 27.00 12.72
C GLY A 118 3.92 28.31 13.46
N GLY A 119 5.19 28.68 13.54
CA GLY A 119 5.59 30.08 13.80
C GLY A 119 5.28 30.98 12.60
N PRO A 120 5.22 32.31 12.78
CA PRO A 120 4.85 33.23 11.70
C PRO A 120 5.79 33.19 10.49
N LEU A 121 5.22 33.37 9.31
CA LEU A 121 5.92 33.50 8.05
C LEU A 121 6.57 34.88 7.93
N ASP A 122 7.88 34.97 8.14
CA ASP A 122 8.70 36.06 7.62
C ASP A 122 9.96 35.47 6.98
N ALA A 123 10.12 35.69 5.68
CA ALA A 123 11.28 35.26 4.91
C ALA A 123 12.31 36.39 4.80
N PRO A 124 13.61 36.05 4.78
CA PRO A 124 14.53 36.78 3.93
C PRO A 124 15.28 35.86 2.95
N SER A 125 15.74 36.48 1.86
CA SER A 125 16.21 35.85 0.64
C SER A 125 17.73 35.59 0.58
N GLY A 126 18.10 34.34 0.25
CA GLY A 126 19.40 33.98 -0.37
C GLY A 126 20.66 34.01 0.53
N PRO A 127 21.84 33.62 0.00
CA PRO A 127 22.12 33.27 -1.40
C PRO A 127 22.39 31.76 -1.66
N GLU A 128 22.40 31.44 -2.95
CA GLU A 128 22.71 30.15 -3.58
C GLU A 128 24.19 29.72 -3.38
N PRO A 129 24.51 28.41 -3.22
CA PRO A 129 25.87 27.95 -2.99
C PRO A 129 26.71 27.88 -4.29
N PRO A 130 27.91 28.49 -4.34
CA PRO A 130 28.84 28.31 -5.47
C PRO A 130 29.54 26.95 -5.39
N ALA A 131 29.91 26.41 -6.55
CA ALA A 131 30.40 25.03 -6.70
C ALA A 131 31.89 24.92 -7.08
N LYS A 132 32.45 23.73 -6.79
CA LYS A 132 33.70 23.11 -7.32
C LYS A 132 35.06 23.57 -6.75
N ASP A 133 35.63 22.68 -5.93
CA ASP A 133 36.85 21.91 -6.22
C ASP A 133 38.00 22.58 -7.00
N THR A 134 39.10 22.87 -6.28
CA THR A 134 40.48 22.90 -6.81
C THR A 134 41.49 22.47 -5.75
N THR A 135 42.45 21.64 -6.16
CA THR A 135 43.55 21.07 -5.37
C THR A 135 44.58 22.12 -4.89
N ASP A 136 45.27 21.81 -3.78
CA ASP A 136 46.74 21.61 -3.68
C ASP A 136 47.60 22.40 -2.66
N HIS A 137 48.68 21.71 -2.23
CA HIS A 137 49.93 22.18 -1.61
C HIS A 137 50.01 22.61 -0.11
N ASN A 138 50.25 21.58 0.73
CA ASN A 138 51.46 21.37 1.54
C ASN A 138 52.17 22.56 2.26
N LYS A 139 52.33 22.44 3.60
CA LYS A 139 53.61 22.77 4.28
C LYS A 139 53.76 22.16 5.68
N ASP A 140 54.95 21.57 5.94
CA ASP A 140 55.81 21.72 7.15
C ASP A 140 55.13 22.06 8.50
N LYS A 141 55.33 21.39 9.65
CA LYS A 141 56.51 20.66 10.18
C LYS A 141 56.21 20.18 11.63
N ASP A 142 57.04 19.45 12.39
CA ASP A 142 58.38 18.87 12.15
C ASP A 142 58.51 17.44 12.76
N LYS A 143 58.78 17.33 14.08
CA LYS A 143 59.48 16.21 14.74
C LYS A 143 59.31 16.23 16.28
N ASP A 144 59.34 15.04 16.90
CA ASP A 144 60.25 14.57 17.97
C ASP A 144 59.69 13.21 18.48
N GLU A 145 60.40 12.08 18.36
CA GLU A 145 61.13 11.38 19.44
C GLU A 145 60.31 11.19 20.74
N VAL A 146 60.18 10.00 21.36
CA VAL A 146 61.21 8.97 21.66
C VAL A 146 60.61 7.54 21.69
N SER A 147 61.47 6.56 21.42
CA SER A 147 61.35 5.09 21.59
C SER A 147 60.67 4.57 22.88
N PHE A 148 60.00 3.41 22.78
CA PHE A 148 60.48 2.11 23.30
C PHE A 148 59.69 0.93 22.71
#